data_AF-A0A7J6TWJ5-F1
#
_entry.id   AF-A0A7J6TWJ5-F1
#
_cell.length_a   1.000
_cell.length_b   1.000
_cell.length_c   1.000
_cell.angle_alpha   90.00
_cell.angle_beta   90.00
_cell.angle_gamma   90.00
#
_symmetry.space_group_name_H-M   'P 1'
#
loop_
_entity.id
_entity.type
_entity.pdbx_description
1 polymer ?
#
loop_
_entity_poly.entity_id
_entity_poly.type
_entity_poly.pdbx_seq_one_letter_code
_entity_poly.pdbx_strand_id
1 'polypeptide(L)'
;HEVEVRTVSEDVSGERSLLLIYGLLAKLRSLNSWIGTSKARMSVKPEEGVRLCDMLLETLEGTAEKQAIKDIRLLFLALAHASGSKVPEAVSLLQLLEQRSATQLKPEQDTRLSRGILRLRGDLLPAAAVQWRLKCLLQMVAEKGGRAAEAPTTSESTKLFPPPL
;
A
#
# COMPACT_ATOMS: atom_id res chain seq x y z
N HIS A 1 -14.54 6.92 39.22
CA HIS A 1 -13.10 6.83 38.87
C HIS A 1 -12.76 5.76 37.83
N GLU A 2 -13.51 4.66 37.64
CA GLU A 2 -13.20 3.71 36.54
C GLU A 2 -13.54 4.22 35.13
N VAL A 3 -14.55 5.09 34.99
CA VAL A 3 -15.01 5.60 33.69
C VAL A 3 -13.98 6.55 33.05
N GLU A 4 -13.34 7.40 33.86
CA GLU A 4 -12.31 8.36 33.41
C GLU A 4 -10.99 7.71 33.00
N VAL A 5 -10.62 6.59 33.61
CA VAL A 5 -9.35 5.90 33.31
C VAL A 5 -9.45 5.15 31.97
N ARG A 6 -10.63 4.60 31.64
CA ARG A 6 -10.85 3.88 30.37
C ARG A 6 -10.85 4.82 29.17
N THR A 7 -11.53 5.96 29.27
CA THR A 7 -11.57 6.96 28.19
C THR A 7 -10.16 7.51 27.89
N VAL A 8 -9.38 7.83 28.92
CA VAL A 8 -7.99 8.29 28.75
C VAL A 8 -7.11 7.18 28.16
N SER A 9 -7.31 5.92 28.53
CA SER A 9 -6.53 4.80 28.00
C SER A 9 -6.82 4.49 26.53
N GLU A 10 -8.08 4.63 26.09
CA GLU A 10 -8.50 4.38 24.71
C GLU A 10 -8.08 5.53 23.78
N ASP A 11 -8.20 6.77 24.23
CA ASP A 11 -7.75 7.97 23.49
C ASP A 11 -6.23 7.91 23.20
N VAL A 12 -5.42 7.47 24.17
CA VAL A 12 -3.97 7.30 24.01
C VAL A 12 -3.62 6.20 23.01
N SER A 13 -4.46 5.16 22.89
CA SER A 13 -4.25 4.05 21.95
C SER A 13 -4.47 4.46 20.49
N GLY A 14 -5.54 5.23 20.23
CA GLY A 14 -5.87 5.74 18.90
C GLY A 14 -4.83 6.74 18.36
N GLU A 15 -4.44 7.72 19.19
CA GLU A 15 -3.42 8.70 18.83
C GLU A 15 -2.05 8.04 18.58
N ARG A 16 -1.67 7.06 19.40
CA ARG A 16 -0.44 6.30 19.21
C ARG A 16 -0.45 5.54 17.89
N SER A 17 -1.57 4.87 17.56
CA SER A 17 -1.71 4.15 16.30
C SER A 17 -1.58 5.10 15.10
N LEU A 18 -2.23 6.27 15.16
CA LEU A 18 -2.12 7.29 14.13
C LEU A 18 -0.68 7.81 13.95
N LEU A 19 0.05 8.06 15.04
CA LEU A 19 1.46 8.48 15.00
C LEU A 19 2.35 7.44 14.33
N LEU A 20 2.13 6.15 14.62
CA LEU A 20 2.87 5.07 13.99
C LEU A 20 2.56 4.97 12.49
N ILE A 21 1.29 5.09 12.11
CA ILE A 21 0.85 5.15 10.70
C ILE A 21 1.54 6.32 9.98
N TYR A 22 1.54 7.51 10.58
CA TYR A 22 2.22 8.68 10.03
C TYR A 22 3.72 8.41 9.79
N GLY A 23 4.39 7.78 10.76
CA GLY A 23 5.80 7.39 10.62
C GLY A 23 6.05 6.44 9.45
N LEU A 24 5.16 5.48 9.20
CA LEU A 24 5.26 4.57 8.05
C LEU A 24 5.01 5.31 6.72
N LEU A 25 4.02 6.21 6.67
CA LEU A 25 3.74 7.02 5.48
C LEU A 25 4.88 7.99 5.14
N ALA A 26 5.53 8.57 6.16
CA ALA A 26 6.71 9.41 5.96
C ALA A 26 7.88 8.62 5.35
N LYS A 27 8.14 7.40 5.85
CA LYS A 27 9.15 6.49 5.27
C LYS A 27 8.79 6.13 3.84
N LEU A 28 7.52 5.82 3.57
CA LEU A 28 7.02 5.50 2.24
C LEU A 28 7.25 6.65 1.25
N ARG A 29 6.98 7.90 1.66
CA ARG A 29 7.21 9.09 0.84
C ARG A 29 8.69 9.26 0.49
N SER A 30 9.60 8.93 1.41
CA SER A 30 11.05 8.98 1.18
C SER A 30 11.60 7.77 0.42
N LEU A 31 10.79 6.74 0.15
CA LEU A 31 11.25 5.50 -0.43
C LEU A 31 11.39 5.62 -1.95
N ASN A 32 12.63 5.69 -2.44
CA ASN A 32 12.92 5.73 -3.87
C ASN A 32 12.97 4.32 -4.49
N SER A 33 13.39 3.30 -3.74
CA SER A 33 13.52 1.91 -4.23
C SER A 33 12.18 1.19 -4.42
N TRP A 34 12.21 0.08 -5.17
CA TRP A 34 11.08 -0.84 -5.31
C TRP A 34 10.73 -1.52 -3.99
N ILE A 35 9.43 -1.65 -3.71
CA ILE A 35 8.91 -2.19 -2.43
C ILE A 35 9.16 -3.70 -2.28
N GLY A 36 9.35 -4.44 -3.38
CA GLY A 36 9.67 -5.86 -3.36
C GLY A 36 11.10 -6.18 -2.90
N THR A 37 11.95 -5.18 -2.69
CA THR A 37 13.29 -5.41 -2.10
C THR A 37 13.18 -5.60 -0.59
N SER A 38 13.99 -6.52 -0.03
CA SER A 38 14.01 -6.81 1.42
C SER A 38 14.23 -5.53 2.25
N LYS A 39 15.17 -4.67 1.84
CA LYS A 39 15.47 -3.39 2.51
C LYS A 39 14.26 -2.44 2.53
N ALA A 40 13.56 -2.30 1.41
CA ALA A 40 12.38 -1.45 1.32
C ALA A 40 11.23 -1.96 2.19
N ARG A 41 10.97 -3.28 2.12
CA ARG A 41 9.92 -3.94 2.92
C ARG A 41 10.16 -3.81 4.41
N MET A 42 11.41 -3.98 4.88
CA MET A 42 11.76 -3.82 6.30
C MET A 42 11.63 -2.38 6.80
N SER A 43 11.78 -1.39 5.91
CA SER A 43 11.65 0.03 6.25
C SER A 43 10.18 0.46 6.38
N VAL A 44 9.36 0.13 5.37
CA VAL A 44 7.97 0.58 5.24
C VAL A 44 6.99 -0.35 5.97
N LYS A 45 7.33 -1.64 6.10
CA LYS A 45 6.52 -2.67 6.76
C LYS A 45 5.02 -2.61 6.39
N PRO A 46 4.65 -2.85 5.11
CA PRO A 46 3.27 -2.71 4.65
C PRO A 46 2.25 -3.46 5.51
N GLU A 47 2.56 -4.69 5.92
CA GLU A 47 1.68 -5.55 6.73
C GLU A 47 1.44 -4.97 8.12
N GLU A 48 2.45 -4.32 8.71
CA GLU A 48 2.31 -3.61 9.98
C GLU A 48 1.42 -2.38 9.82
N GLY A 49 1.52 -1.68 8.68
CA GLY A 49 0.62 -0.59 8.35
C GLY A 49 -0.85 -1.02 8.27
N VAL A 50 -1.13 -2.19 7.68
CA VAL A 50 -2.48 -2.78 7.69
C VAL A 50 -2.96 -3.04 9.12
N ARG A 51 -2.12 -3.68 9.95
CA ARG A 51 -2.45 -4.00 11.35
C ARG A 51 -2.74 -2.76 12.19
N LEU A 52 -1.94 -1.71 12.03
CA LEU A 52 -2.15 -0.42 12.73
C LEU A 52 -3.46 0.23 12.31
N CYS A 53 -3.81 0.18 11.02
CA CYS A 53 -5.11 0.66 10.56
C CYS A 53 -6.26 -0.16 11.14
N ASP A 54 -6.14 -1.48 11.21
CA ASP A 54 -7.18 -2.36 11.78
C ASP A 54 -7.42 -2.05 13.26
N MET A 55 -6.35 -1.90 14.06
CA MET A 55 -6.47 -1.47 15.46
C MET A 55 -7.12 -0.10 15.60
N LEU A 56 -6.74 0.87 14.75
CA LEU A 56 -7.34 2.21 14.79
C LEU A 56 -8.82 2.21 14.35
N LEU A 57 -9.22 1.32 13.45
CA LEU A 57 -10.63 1.20 13.02
C LEU A 57 -11.54 0.73 14.15
N GLU A 58 -11.04 -0.12 15.06
CA GLU A 58 -11.78 -0.62 16.22
C GLU A 58 -12.07 0.49 17.24
N THR A 59 -11.19 1.50 17.34
CA THR A 59 -11.33 2.61 18.28
C THR A 59 -12.14 3.79 17.75
N LEU A 60 -12.40 3.84 16.44
CA LEU A 60 -13.11 4.96 15.83
C LEU A 60 -14.62 4.75 15.88
N GLU A 61 -15.36 5.83 16.08
CA GLU A 61 -16.82 5.82 15.96
C GLU A 61 -17.29 6.39 14.61
N GLY A 62 -16.76 7.56 14.23
CA GLY A 62 -17.17 8.34 13.05
C GLY A 62 -16.96 7.64 11.71
N THR A 63 -17.92 7.81 10.79
CA THR A 63 -17.92 7.11 9.50
C THR A 63 -16.90 7.70 8.53
N ALA A 64 -16.72 9.02 8.54
CA ALA A 64 -15.73 9.72 7.72
C ALA A 64 -14.29 9.31 8.11
N GLU A 65 -13.99 9.24 9.40
CA GLU A 65 -12.70 8.83 9.94
C GLU A 65 -12.41 7.37 9.63
N LYS A 66 -13.40 6.48 9.83
CA LYS A 66 -13.28 5.08 9.42
C LYS A 66 -13.01 4.95 7.93
N GLN A 67 -13.69 5.75 7.11
CA GLN A 67 -13.50 5.74 5.67
C GLN A 67 -12.09 6.20 5.29
N ALA A 68 -11.58 7.25 5.95
CA ALA A 68 -10.21 7.70 5.79
C ALA A 68 -9.17 6.64 6.17
N ILE A 69 -9.34 5.96 7.31
CA ILE A 69 -8.43 4.88 7.72
C ILE A 69 -8.53 3.68 6.78
N LYS A 70 -9.72 3.33 6.27
CA LYS A 70 -9.87 2.30 5.24
C LYS A 70 -9.10 2.63 3.96
N ASP A 71 -9.08 3.90 3.56
CA ASP A 71 -8.30 4.34 2.39
C ASP A 71 -6.78 4.24 2.66
N ILE A 72 -6.32 4.60 3.87
CA ILE A 72 -4.90 4.44 4.26
C ILE A 72 -4.52 2.95 4.33
N ARG A 73 -5.40 2.11 4.88
CA ARG A 73 -5.25 0.66 4.90
C ARG A 73 -5.13 0.09 3.49
N LEU A 74 -5.94 0.59 2.55
CA LEU A 74 -5.92 0.16 1.16
C LEU A 74 -4.56 0.41 0.49
N LEU A 75 -3.91 1.55 0.80
CA LEU A 75 -2.53 1.82 0.36
C LEU A 75 -1.56 0.76 0.87
N PHE A 76 -1.56 0.48 2.18
CA PHE A 76 -0.65 -0.51 2.76
C PHE A 76 -0.92 -1.92 2.24
N LEU A 77 -2.18 -2.28 2.04
CA LEU A 77 -2.56 -3.54 1.43
C LEU A 77 -2.01 -3.65 0.00
N ALA A 78 -2.17 -2.61 -0.81
CA ALA A 78 -1.62 -2.59 -2.17
C ALA A 78 -0.09 -2.76 -2.18
N LEU A 79 0.61 -2.10 -1.25
CA LEU A 79 2.06 -2.25 -1.10
C LEU A 79 2.48 -3.66 -0.64
N ALA A 80 1.69 -4.30 0.23
CA ALA A 80 1.91 -5.70 0.62
C ALA A 80 1.77 -6.62 -0.60
N HIS A 81 0.73 -6.43 -1.42
CA HIS A 81 0.55 -7.15 -2.68
C HIS A 81 1.73 -6.93 -3.65
N ALA A 82 2.14 -5.67 -3.84
CA ALA A 82 3.28 -5.34 -4.69
C ALA A 82 4.58 -5.99 -4.20
N SER A 83 4.80 -6.04 -2.88
CA SER A 83 5.97 -6.70 -2.29
C SER A 83 5.94 -8.22 -2.41
N GLY A 84 4.74 -8.81 -2.50
CA GLY A 84 4.51 -10.25 -2.69
C GLY A 84 4.35 -10.65 -4.17
N SER A 85 4.86 -9.84 -5.10
CA SER A 85 4.80 -10.07 -6.55
C SER A 85 3.38 -10.17 -7.15
N LYS A 86 2.37 -9.68 -6.42
CA LYS A 86 0.98 -9.53 -6.90
C LYS A 86 0.76 -8.12 -7.45
N VAL A 87 1.58 -7.76 -8.45
CA VAL A 87 1.65 -6.39 -8.97
C VAL A 87 0.35 -5.95 -9.66
N PRO A 88 -0.35 -6.79 -10.46
CA PRO A 88 -1.64 -6.41 -11.06
C PRO A 88 -2.73 -6.09 -10.02
N GLU A 89 -2.79 -6.86 -8.94
CA GLU A 89 -3.71 -6.63 -7.82
C GLU A 89 -3.36 -5.32 -7.10
N ALA A 90 -2.06 -5.06 -6.87
CA ALA A 90 -1.61 -3.80 -6.30
C ALA A 90 -2.03 -2.60 -7.16
N VAL A 91 -1.88 -2.68 -8.49
CA VAL A 91 -2.31 -1.63 -9.42
C VAL A 91 -3.81 -1.37 -9.31
N SER A 92 -4.62 -2.43 -9.27
CA SER A 92 -6.09 -2.31 -9.14
C SER A 92 -6.49 -1.61 -7.84
N LEU A 93 -5.84 -1.98 -6.71
CA LEU A 93 -6.10 -1.37 -5.41
C LEU A 93 -5.67 0.11 -5.38
N LEU A 94 -4.54 0.46 -6.00
CA LEU A 94 -4.05 1.84 -6.07
C LEU A 94 -4.92 2.71 -6.99
N GLN A 95 -5.46 2.15 -8.07
CA GLN A 95 -6.43 2.85 -8.92
C GLN A 95 -7.75 3.11 -8.19
N LEU A 96 -8.26 2.12 -7.45
CA LEU A 96 -9.42 2.31 -6.58
C LEU A 96 -9.16 3.40 -5.52
N LEU A 97 -7.97 3.39 -4.91
CA LEU A 97 -7.58 4.40 -3.93
C LEU A 97 -7.52 5.80 -4.54
N GLU A 98 -6.96 5.96 -5.74
CA GLU A 98 -6.90 7.22 -6.49
C GLU A 98 -8.32 7.80 -6.64
N GLN A 99 -9.27 6.98 -7.12
CA GLN A 99 -10.68 7.36 -7.27
C GLN A 99 -11.35 7.75 -5.96
N ARG A 100 -11.15 6.97 -4.89
CA ARG A 100 -11.72 7.26 -3.57
C ARG A 100 -11.14 8.54 -2.96
N SER A 101 -9.84 8.76 -3.14
CA SER A 101 -9.11 9.89 -2.56
C SER A 101 -9.53 11.24 -3.13
N ALA A 102 -10.11 11.27 -4.33
CA ALA A 102 -10.68 12.48 -4.94
C ALA A 102 -11.94 12.98 -4.21
N THR A 103 -12.64 12.11 -3.47
CA THR A 103 -13.81 12.49 -2.68
C THR A 103 -13.36 13.17 -1.39
N GLN A 104 -13.84 14.39 -1.15
CA GLN A 104 -13.59 15.09 0.10
C GLN A 104 -14.46 14.53 1.22
N LEU A 105 -13.82 14.13 2.32
CA LEU A 105 -14.51 13.70 3.53
C LEU A 105 -14.59 14.88 4.50
N LYS A 106 -15.75 15.03 5.16
CA LYS A 106 -15.96 16.04 6.20
C LYS A 106 -15.92 15.35 7.58
N PRO A 107 -15.26 15.94 8.58
CA PRO A 107 -15.27 15.39 9.93
C PRO A 107 -16.70 15.37 10.48
N GLU A 108 -17.08 14.23 11.06
CA GLU A 108 -18.35 14.10 11.79
C GLU A 108 -18.18 14.60 13.22
N GLN A 109 -16.99 14.39 13.79
CA GLN A 109 -16.61 14.88 15.11
C GLN A 109 -15.42 15.82 14.98
N ASP A 110 -15.46 16.96 15.65
CA ASP A 110 -14.37 17.95 15.60
C ASP A 110 -13.27 17.68 16.63
N THR A 111 -12.80 16.43 16.69
CA THR A 111 -11.70 16.02 17.57
C THR A 111 -10.33 16.25 16.93
N ARG A 112 -9.27 16.31 17.74
CA ARG A 112 -7.88 16.37 17.23
C ARG A 112 -7.55 15.13 16.39
N LEU A 113 -7.96 13.95 16.85
CA LEU A 113 -7.77 12.69 16.16
C LEU A 113 -8.47 12.69 14.80
N SER A 114 -9.76 13.05 14.75
CA SER A 114 -10.54 13.16 13.52
C SER A 114 -9.87 14.08 12.49
N ARG A 115 -9.47 15.29 12.90
CA ARG A 115 -8.76 16.23 12.03
C ARG A 115 -7.42 15.66 11.55
N GLY A 116 -6.68 14.98 12.42
CA GLY A 116 -5.41 14.35 12.08
C GLY A 116 -5.57 13.27 11.01
N ILE A 117 -6.57 12.39 11.18
CA ILE A 117 -6.90 11.31 10.25
C ILE A 117 -7.28 11.87 8.86
N LEU A 118 -8.17 12.86 8.82
CA LEU A 118 -8.64 13.43 7.56
C LEU A 118 -7.54 14.20 6.83
N ARG A 119 -6.69 14.94 7.55
CA ARG A 119 -5.51 15.59 6.96
C ARG A 119 -4.54 14.57 6.39
N LEU A 120 -4.24 13.52 7.16
CA LEU A 120 -3.35 12.45 6.71
C LEU A 120 -3.83 11.83 5.40
N ARG A 121 -5.14 11.60 5.29
CA ARG A 121 -5.76 11.11 4.08
C ARG A 121 -5.65 12.12 2.93
N GLY A 122 -6.06 13.36 3.14
CA GLY A 122 -6.10 14.39 2.10
C GLY A 122 -4.72 14.77 1.55
N ASP A 123 -3.73 14.88 2.44
CA ASP A 123 -2.42 15.42 2.10
C ASP A 123 -1.48 14.37 1.48
N LEU A 124 -1.61 13.10 1.88
CA LEU A 124 -0.65 12.06 1.51
C LEU A 124 -1.17 11.04 0.51
N LEU A 125 -2.44 10.60 0.63
CA LEU A 125 -2.92 9.46 -0.16
C LEU A 125 -2.98 9.72 -1.67
N PRO A 126 -3.48 10.86 -2.18
CA PRO A 126 -3.60 11.06 -3.63
C PRO A 126 -2.25 10.94 -4.34
N ALA A 127 -1.23 11.62 -3.83
CA ALA A 127 0.11 11.59 -4.39
C ALA A 127 0.77 10.20 -4.25
N ALA A 128 0.60 9.56 -3.09
CA ALA A 128 1.14 8.22 -2.86
C ALA A 128 0.51 7.17 -3.78
N ALA A 129 -0.82 7.22 -3.98
CA ALA A 129 -1.54 6.29 -4.84
C ALA A 129 -1.02 6.35 -6.28
N VAL A 130 -0.92 7.55 -6.85
CA VAL A 130 -0.41 7.76 -8.22
C VAL A 130 1.05 7.32 -8.32
N GLN A 131 1.92 7.77 -7.40
CA GLN A 131 3.33 7.42 -7.41
C GLN A 131 3.54 5.91 -7.38
N TRP A 132 2.88 5.20 -6.46
CA TRP A 132 3.06 3.76 -6.32
C TRP A 132 2.42 2.98 -7.45
N ARG A 133 1.31 3.49 -8.04
CA ARG A 133 0.71 2.88 -9.23
C ARG A 133 1.69 2.94 -10.40
N LEU A 134 2.31 4.10 -10.63
CA LEU A 134 3.33 4.25 -11.67
C LEU A 134 4.53 3.33 -11.44
N LYS A 135 5.02 3.21 -10.20
CA LYS A 135 6.10 2.25 -9.87
C LYS A 135 5.71 0.81 -10.18
N CYS A 136 4.48 0.40 -9.86
CA CYS A 136 3.98 -0.95 -10.17
C CYS A 136 3.88 -1.18 -11.69
N LEU A 137 3.37 -0.21 -12.44
CA LEU A 137 3.29 -0.30 -13.91
C LEU A 137 4.68 -0.41 -14.55
N LEU A 138 5.65 0.38 -14.08
CA LEU A 138 7.04 0.29 -14.55
C LEU A 138 7.65 -1.09 -14.26
N GLN A 139 7.37 -1.67 -13.09
CA GLN A 139 7.81 -3.03 -12.76
C GLN A 139 7.22 -4.06 -13.74
N MET A 140 5.91 -3.97 -14.06
CA MET A 140 5.27 -4.86 -15.02
C MET A 140 5.86 -4.75 -16.44
N VAL A 141 6.24 -3.54 -16.86
CA VAL A 141 6.91 -3.32 -18.15
C VAL A 141 8.32 -3.92 -18.14
N ALA A 142 9.08 -3.72 -17.07
CA ALA A 142 10.42 -4.27 -16.93
C ALA A 142 10.43 -5.82 -16.97
N GLU A 143 9.48 -6.46 -16.28
CA GLU A 143 9.33 -7.92 -16.29
C GLU A 143 8.97 -8.48 -17.67
N LYS A 144 8.12 -7.78 -18.43
CA LYS A 144 7.77 -8.15 -19.81
C LYS A 144 8.94 -7.93 -20.77
N GLY A 145 9.68 -6.84 -20.62
CA GLY A 145 10.87 -6.54 -21.42
C GLY A 145 12.01 -7.52 -21.20
N GLY A 146 12.19 -8.01 -19.96
CA GLY A 146 13.17 -9.05 -19.64
C GLY A 146 12.82 -10.41 -20.23
N ARG A 147 11.53 -10.79 -20.24
CA ARG A 147 11.08 -12.07 -20.82
C ARG A 147 11.15 -12.12 -22.35
N ALA A 148 11.07 -10.98 -23.04
CA ALA A 148 11.17 -10.93 -24.50
C ALA A 148 12.61 -11.19 -25.02
N ALA A 149 13.62 -11.08 -24.17
CA ALA A 149 15.02 -11.31 -24.52
C ALA A 149 15.45 -12.79 -24.43
N GLU A 150 14.61 -13.67 -23.86
CA GLU A 150 14.85 -15.12 -23.76
C GLU A 150 13.86 -15.90 -24.65
N ALA A 151 13.87 -15.62 -25.96
CA ALA A 151 13.29 -16.55 -26.92
C ALA A 151 14.23 -17.77 -27.06
N PRO A 152 13.74 -19.02 -27.00
CA PRO A 152 14.57 -20.19 -27.13
C PRO A 152 15.15 -20.23 -28.55
N THR A 153 16.47 -20.26 -28.67
CA THR A 153 17.12 -20.69 -29.92
C THR A 153 16.70 -22.12 -30.19
N THR A 154 15.71 -22.30 -31.07
CA THR A 154 15.42 -23.58 -31.72
C THR A 154 16.62 -23.95 -32.57
N SER A 155 17.56 -24.72 -32.01
CA SER A 155 18.46 -25.53 -32.81
C SER A 155 17.72 -26.81 -33.19
N GLU A 156 16.98 -26.77 -34.29
CA GLU A 156 16.63 -27.99 -35.02
C GLU A 156 17.93 -28.66 -35.46
N SER A 157 18.34 -29.70 -34.73
CA SER A 157 19.42 -30.59 -35.17
C SER A 157 18.80 -31.68 -36.03
N THR A 158 18.58 -31.35 -37.31
CA THR A 158 18.17 -32.32 -38.33
C THR A 158 19.34 -33.24 -38.63
N LYS A 159 19.43 -34.37 -37.94
CA LYS A 159 20.32 -35.48 -38.34
C LYS A 159 19.75 -36.14 -39.60
N LEU A 160 20.16 -35.65 -40.77
CA LEU A 160 20.05 -36.36 -42.05
C LEU A 160 21.11 -37.47 -42.09
N PHE A 161 20.70 -38.72 -41.88
CA PHE A 161 21.47 -39.89 -42.32
C PHE A 161 20.86 -40.43 -43.62
N PRO A 162 21.65 -40.72 -44.67
CA PRO A 162 21.16 -41.46 -45.83
C PRO A 162 21.18 -42.98 -45.54
N PRO A 163 20.34 -43.79 -46.21
CA PRO A 163 20.35 -45.24 -46.05
C PRO A 163 21.51 -45.88 -46.83
N PRO A 164 22.02 -47.05 -46.40
CA PRO A 164 23.07 -47.75 -47.13
C PRO A 164 22.51 -48.49 -48.37
N LEU A 165 23.38 -48.61 -49.38
CA LEU A 165 23.18 -49.36 -50.63
C LEU A 165 23.15 -50.88 -50.40
#